data_AF-A0A2E2UBR7-F1
#
_entry.id   AF-A0A2E2UBR7-F1
#
_cell.length_a   1.000
_cell.length_b   1.000
_cell.length_c   1.000
_cell.angle_alpha   90.00
_cell.angle_beta   90.00
_cell.angle_gamma   90.00
#
_symmetry.space_group_name_H-M   'P 1'
#
loop_
_entity.id
_entity.type
_entity.pdbx_description
1 polymer ?
#
loop_
_entity_poly.entity_id
_entity_poly.type
_entity_poly.pdbx_seq_one_letter_code
_entity_poly.pdbx_strand_id
1 'polypeptide(L)'
;MVMNPINTRTPFFPHSKSAQEAQASKSSAIMRRNSYDRVQDLNDKTSRDVNVAIPESIRDYSRIKRVVDAAPEVDNSAKIAALKAQINAGTYEPNYDAIADKMLSTEF
;
A
#
# COMPACT_ATOMS: atom_id res chain seq x y z
N MET A 1 -16.74 49.47 5.17
CA MET A 1 -16.75 48.03 4.83
C MET A 1 -16.33 47.26 6.08
N VAL A 2 -17.25 46.56 6.74
CA VAL A 2 -16.93 45.80 7.96
C VAL A 2 -16.57 44.38 7.53
N MET A 3 -15.33 43.97 7.76
CA MET A 3 -14.82 42.64 7.44
C MET A 3 -15.20 41.67 8.57
N ASN A 4 -16.06 40.69 8.27
CA ASN A 4 -16.54 39.72 9.25
C ASN A 4 -15.46 38.65 9.49
N PRO A 5 -14.99 38.41 10.74
CA PRO A 5 -13.93 37.44 11.01
C PRO A 5 -14.46 36.01 10.91
N ILE A 6 -13.90 35.21 10.01
CA ILE A 6 -14.19 33.77 9.91
C ILE A 6 -13.60 33.09 11.16
N ASN A 7 -14.47 32.63 12.06
CA ASN A 7 -14.07 31.97 13.30
C ASN A 7 -13.78 30.47 13.03
N THR A 8 -12.51 30.06 13.14
CA THR A 8 -12.04 28.70 12.85
C THR A 8 -11.99 27.79 14.07
N ARG A 9 -12.38 28.28 15.27
CA ARG A 9 -12.30 27.51 16.52
C ARG A 9 -13.44 26.50 16.60
N THR A 10 -13.13 25.27 17.02
CA THR A 10 -14.15 24.28 17.35
C THR A 10 -14.91 24.73 18.59
N PRO A 11 -16.24 24.85 18.53
CA PRO A 11 -17.03 25.30 19.67
C PRO A 11 -16.98 24.27 20.80
N PHE A 12 -16.74 24.75 22.01
CA PHE A 12 -16.59 23.93 23.22
C PHE A 12 -17.89 23.20 23.62
N PHE A 13 -19.06 23.75 23.23
CA PHE A 13 -20.36 23.16 23.50
C PHE A 13 -21.03 22.67 22.20
N PRO A 14 -21.10 21.35 21.97
CA PRO A 14 -21.48 20.76 20.68
C PRO A 14 -22.95 20.98 20.28
N HIS A 15 -23.85 21.29 21.23
CA HIS A 15 -25.27 21.53 20.97
C HIS A 15 -25.67 23.02 21.02
N SER A 16 -24.70 23.93 21.07
CA SER A 16 -24.98 25.36 21.03
C SER A 16 -25.34 25.81 19.60
N LYS A 17 -26.14 26.89 19.47
CA LYS A 17 -26.50 27.47 18.17
C LYS A 17 -25.26 27.84 17.34
N SER A 18 -24.23 28.36 18.01
CA SER A 18 -22.93 28.68 17.41
C SER A 18 -22.19 27.45 16.88
N ALA A 19 -22.40 26.27 17.50
CA ALA A 19 -21.82 25.01 17.02
C ALA A 19 -22.50 24.48 15.76
N GLN A 20 -23.82 24.65 15.68
CA GLN A 20 -24.61 24.27 14.50
C GLN A 20 -24.24 25.13 13.29
N GLU A 21 -24.08 26.44 13.48
CA GLU A 21 -23.62 27.36 12.42
C GLU A 21 -22.18 27.07 11.96
N ALA A 22 -21.28 26.71 12.89
CA ALA A 22 -19.92 26.29 12.58
C ALA A 22 -19.84 24.94 11.85
N GLN A 23 -20.79 24.02 12.08
CA GLN A 23 -20.88 22.75 11.36
C GLN A 23 -21.43 22.94 9.93
N ALA A 24 -22.44 23.78 9.74
CA ALA A 24 -23.00 24.10 8.42
C ALA A 24 -21.99 24.82 7.50
N SER A 25 -21.12 25.65 8.07
CA SER A 25 -20.04 26.30 7.34
C SER A 25 -18.87 25.35 7.02
N LYS A 26 -18.64 24.29 7.83
CA LYS A 26 -17.65 23.24 7.53
C LYS A 26 -18.08 22.29 6.43
N SER A 27 -19.36 21.90 6.36
CA SER A 27 -19.87 20.99 5.31
C SER A 27 -19.74 21.62 3.91
N SER A 28 -20.05 22.91 3.77
CA SER A 28 -19.85 23.65 2.52
C SER A 28 -18.38 23.80 2.13
N ALA A 29 -17.48 23.95 3.10
CA ALA A 29 -16.02 23.99 2.85
C ALA A 29 -15.44 22.63 2.42
N ILE A 30 -15.97 21.51 2.94
CA ILE A 30 -15.57 20.15 2.53
C ILE A 30 -16.00 19.86 1.09
N MET A 31 -17.20 20.27 0.68
CA MET A 31 -17.63 20.14 -0.71
C MET A 31 -16.79 20.98 -1.69
N ARG A 32 -16.34 22.17 -1.29
CA ARG A 32 -15.37 22.97 -2.07
C ARG A 32 -13.96 22.36 -2.11
N ARG A 33 -13.64 21.43 -1.20
CA ARG A 33 -12.33 20.77 -1.13
C ARG A 33 -12.19 19.65 -2.15
N ASN A 34 -13.31 19.12 -2.66
CA ASN A 34 -13.36 18.04 -3.64
C ASN A 34 -14.10 18.51 -4.92
N SER A 35 -13.90 19.78 -5.31
CA SER A 35 -14.43 20.29 -6.57
C SER A 35 -13.77 19.58 -7.75
N TYR A 36 -14.54 19.36 -8.81
CA TYR A 36 -14.06 18.74 -10.05
C TYR A 36 -12.78 19.43 -10.58
N ASP A 37 -12.77 20.77 -10.57
CA ASP A 37 -11.63 21.57 -11.02
C ASP A 37 -10.35 21.32 -10.21
N ARG A 38 -10.48 21.01 -8.92
CA ARG A 38 -9.33 20.71 -8.05
C ARG A 38 -8.80 19.31 -8.30
N VAL A 39 -9.68 18.35 -8.60
CA VAL A 39 -9.26 16.99 -9.01
C VAL A 39 -8.46 17.07 -10.31
N GLN A 40 -8.89 17.90 -11.25
CA GLN A 40 -8.18 18.13 -12.50
C GLN A 40 -6.82 18.81 -12.28
N ASP A 41 -6.76 19.87 -11.47
CA ASP A 41 -5.50 20.56 -11.13
C ASP A 41 -4.52 19.64 -10.37
N LEU A 42 -5.02 18.75 -9.48
CA LEU A 42 -4.20 17.74 -8.80
C LEU A 42 -3.68 16.69 -9.78
N ASN A 43 -4.50 16.20 -10.71
CA ASN A 43 -4.08 15.26 -11.75
C ASN A 43 -3.04 15.89 -12.69
N ASP A 44 -3.22 17.16 -13.06
CA ASP A 44 -2.30 17.88 -13.93
C ASP A 44 -0.94 18.12 -13.25
N LYS A 45 -0.95 18.53 -11.97
CA LYS A 45 0.28 18.68 -11.17
C LYS A 45 0.98 17.35 -10.93
N THR A 46 0.23 16.32 -10.55
CA THR A 46 0.76 14.97 -10.35
C THR A 46 1.36 14.43 -11.64
N SER A 47 0.71 14.62 -12.80
CA SER A 47 1.24 14.16 -14.09
C SER A 47 2.51 14.91 -14.52
N ARG A 48 2.66 16.19 -14.14
CA ARG A 48 3.87 16.98 -14.38
C ARG A 48 5.04 16.54 -13.49
N ASP A 49 4.77 16.25 -12.22
CA ASP A 49 5.79 15.83 -11.24
C ASP A 49 6.16 14.34 -11.36
N VAL A 50 5.27 13.50 -11.92
CA VAL A 50 5.46 12.04 -12.09
C VAL A 50 6.20 11.69 -13.39
N ASN A 51 6.45 12.65 -14.29
CA ASN A 51 7.24 12.44 -15.51
C ASN A 51 8.75 12.30 -15.26
N VAL A 52 9.15 11.66 -14.16
CA VAL A 52 10.45 11.03 -14.08
C VAL A 52 10.35 9.78 -14.94
N ALA A 53 11.07 9.74 -16.07
CA ALA A 53 11.11 8.57 -16.94
C ALA A 53 11.69 7.38 -16.16
N ILE A 54 10.82 6.61 -15.51
CA ILE A 54 11.20 5.37 -14.81
C ILE A 54 11.64 4.39 -15.91
N PRO A 55 12.90 3.93 -15.90
CA PRO A 55 13.35 2.89 -16.82
C PRO A 55 12.41 1.68 -16.76
N GLU A 56 12.09 1.08 -17.91
CA GLU A 56 11.14 -0.04 -17.98
C GLU A 56 11.53 -1.20 -17.06
N SER A 57 12.84 -1.45 -16.86
CA SER A 57 13.34 -2.48 -15.94
C SER A 57 12.91 -2.26 -14.48
N ILE A 58 12.87 -1.01 -14.01
CA ILE A 58 12.46 -0.68 -12.64
C ILE A 58 10.93 -0.80 -12.52
N ARG A 59 10.20 -0.41 -13.56
CA ARG A 59 8.74 -0.56 -13.62
C ARG A 59 8.35 -2.04 -13.59
N ASP A 60 9.02 -2.87 -14.36
CA ASP A 60 8.77 -4.31 -14.41
C ASP A 60 9.13 -4.99 -13.10
N TYR A 61 10.27 -4.64 -12.50
CA TYR A 61 10.63 -5.12 -11.16
C TYR A 61 9.55 -4.77 -10.12
N SER A 62 9.06 -3.52 -10.11
CA SER A 62 8.02 -3.10 -9.16
C SER A 62 6.69 -3.84 -9.37
N ARG A 63 6.31 -4.14 -10.61
CA ARG A 63 5.12 -4.95 -10.93
C ARG A 63 5.29 -6.38 -10.43
N ILE A 64 6.43 -6.99 -10.73
CA ILE A 64 6.74 -8.36 -10.29
C ILE A 64 6.72 -8.43 -8.76
N LYS A 65 7.43 -7.52 -8.09
CA LYS A 65 7.47 -7.45 -6.62
C LYS A 65 6.06 -7.32 -6.03
N ARG A 66 5.23 -6.44 -6.58
CA ARG A 66 3.85 -6.27 -6.11
C ARG A 66 3.01 -7.55 -6.28
N VAL A 67 3.21 -8.28 -7.38
CA VAL A 67 2.52 -9.56 -7.62
C VAL A 67 3.03 -10.63 -6.66
N VAL A 68 4.33 -10.68 -6.39
CA VAL A 68 4.95 -11.60 -5.43
C VAL A 68 4.47 -11.31 -4.01
N ASP A 69 4.46 -10.05 -3.59
CA ASP A 69 4.02 -9.62 -2.26
C ASP A 69 2.50 -9.85 -2.06
N ALA A 70 1.72 -9.82 -3.14
CA ALA A 70 0.28 -10.11 -3.11
C ALA A 70 -0.04 -11.59 -3.28
N ALA A 71 0.94 -12.44 -3.60
CA ALA A 71 0.74 -13.85 -3.73
C ALA A 71 0.50 -14.46 -2.33
N PRO A 72 -0.44 -15.41 -2.19
CA PRO A 72 -0.62 -16.11 -0.93
C PRO A 72 0.65 -16.88 -0.59
N GLU A 73 0.97 -16.97 0.71
CA GLU A 73 2.06 -17.81 1.19
C GLU A 73 1.80 -19.25 0.75
N VAL A 74 2.77 -19.85 0.06
CA VAL A 74 2.66 -21.24 -0.40
C VAL A 74 2.71 -22.14 0.83
N ASP A 75 1.58 -22.76 1.17
CA ASP A 75 1.54 -23.74 2.24
C ASP A 75 2.33 -25.00 1.85
N ASN A 76 3.50 -25.16 2.46
CA ASN A 76 4.36 -26.32 2.28
C ASN A 76 4.16 -27.39 3.36
N SER A 77 3.19 -27.23 4.26
CA SER A 77 2.93 -28.14 5.40
C SER A 77 2.80 -29.61 4.98
N ALA A 78 2.02 -29.88 3.93
CA ALA A 78 1.82 -31.23 3.40
C ALA A 78 3.12 -31.86 2.84
N LYS A 79 3.91 -31.06 2.12
CA LYS A 79 5.22 -31.51 1.59
C LYS A 79 6.20 -31.81 2.72
N ILE A 80 6.23 -30.96 3.74
CA ILE A 80 7.08 -31.14 4.93
C ILE A 80 6.68 -32.40 5.69
N ALA A 81 5.38 -32.66 5.85
CA ALA A 81 4.88 -33.86 6.52
C ALA A 81 5.26 -35.14 5.75
N ALA A 82 5.09 -35.14 4.42
CA ALA A 82 5.49 -36.26 3.57
C ALA A 82 7.00 -36.52 3.64
N LEU A 83 7.82 -35.46 3.57
CA LEU A 83 9.27 -35.56 3.68
C LEU A 83 9.70 -36.12 5.05
N LYS A 84 9.11 -35.62 6.15
CA LYS A 84 9.35 -36.13 7.50
C LYS A 84 9.00 -37.62 7.62
N ALA A 85 7.89 -38.04 7.02
CA ALA A 85 7.49 -39.45 7.01
C ALA A 85 8.51 -40.33 6.27
N GLN A 86 9.00 -39.88 5.10
CA GLN A 86 10.03 -40.60 4.33
C GLN A 86 11.36 -40.70 5.09
N ILE A 87 11.77 -39.62 5.76
CA ILE A 87 12.98 -39.61 6.60
C ILE A 87 12.83 -40.59 7.76
N ASN A 88 11.70 -40.57 8.46
CA ASN A 88 11.45 -41.48 9.58
C ASN A 88 11.34 -42.95 9.15
N ALA A 89 10.84 -43.21 7.95
CA ALA A 89 10.78 -44.54 7.35
C ALA A 89 12.13 -45.03 6.80
N GLY A 90 13.16 -44.16 6.75
CA GLY A 90 14.46 -44.47 6.18
C GLY A 90 14.47 -44.60 4.66
N THR A 91 13.39 -44.19 3.98
CA THR A 91 13.26 -44.27 2.51
C THR A 91 13.63 -42.96 1.81
N TYR A 92 14.04 -41.95 2.57
CA TYR A 92 14.51 -40.69 2.02
C TYR A 92 15.95 -40.82 1.51
N GLU A 93 16.13 -40.65 0.21
CA GLU A 93 17.45 -40.56 -0.42
C GLU A 93 17.83 -39.09 -0.63
N PRO A 94 18.90 -38.59 0.03
CA PRO A 94 19.38 -37.24 -0.19
C PRO A 94 19.88 -37.07 -1.62
N ASN A 95 19.37 -36.06 -2.33
CA ASN A 95 19.93 -35.67 -3.62
C ASN A 95 21.16 -34.77 -3.38
N TYR A 96 22.35 -35.36 -3.47
CA TYR A 96 23.61 -34.66 -3.22
C TYR A 96 23.91 -33.57 -4.24
N ASP A 97 23.52 -33.73 -5.51
CA ASP A 97 23.70 -32.73 -6.54
C ASP A 97 22.86 -31.48 -6.23
N ALA A 98 21.60 -31.68 -5.88
CA ALA A 98 20.71 -30.58 -5.48
C ALA A 98 21.19 -29.86 -4.20
N ILE A 99 21.83 -30.60 -3.29
CA ILE A 99 22.46 -30.01 -2.09
C ILE A 99 23.68 -29.17 -2.49
N ALA A 100 24.55 -29.70 -3.36
CA ALA A 100 25.73 -28.99 -3.84
C ALA A 100 25.35 -27.70 -4.59
N ASP A 101 24.38 -27.78 -5.50
CA ASP A 101 23.85 -26.62 -6.23
C ASP A 101 23.32 -25.55 -5.27
N LYS A 102 22.60 -25.97 -4.22
CA LYS A 102 22.08 -25.04 -3.22
C LYS A 102 23.20 -24.39 -2.40
N MET A 103 24.21 -25.15 -1.99
CA MET A 103 25.38 -24.60 -1.29
C MET A 103 26.08 -23.57 -2.16
N LEU A 104 26.34 -23.88 -3.43
CA LEU A 104 26.95 -22.96 -4.38
C LEU A 104 26.10 -21.69 -4.59
N SER A 105 24.79 -21.84 -4.72
CA SER A 105 23.86 -20.71 -4.91
C SER A 105 23.74 -19.79 -3.70
N THR A 106 24.21 -20.21 -2.53
CA THR A 106 24.21 -19.40 -1.30
C THR A 106 25.54 -18.67 -1.09
N GLU A 107 26.62 -19.17 -1.70
CA GLU A 107 27.97 -18.58 -1.60
C GLU A 107 28.23 -17.44 -2.60
N PHE A 108 27.48 -17.36 -3.70
CA PHE A 108 27.61 -16.35 -4.76
C PHE A 108 26.34 -15.50 -4.92
#